data_AF-A0A954FWC4-F1
#
_entry.id   AF-A0A954FWC4-F1
#
_cell.length_a   1.000
_cell.length_b   1.000
_cell.length_c   1.000
_cell.angle_alpha   90.00
_cell.angle_beta   90.00
_cell.angle_gamma   90.00
#
_symmetry.space_group_name_H-M   'P 1'
#
loop_
_entity.id
_entity.type
_entity.pdbx_description
1 polymer ?
#
loop_
_entity_poly.entity_id
_entity_poly.type
_entity_poly.pdbx_seq_one_letter_code
_entity_poly.pdbx_strand_id
1 'polypeptide(L)'
;DKMNELLGKAFGFPPGHNIWRGKAVIVAFTTEAAFLEFERKFYDRIEVPGKYMGLAHCHGDGIVIVSCYRGDDPNFFGSLLVHETSHGYMHRYRSTAHIPSWVNEGIADWIAMLVVPTCKETQTRQKLATLQLRQTRTLGGQFFQAENIENWQYGAASAMIQLMIKASPEQFKLFFNGIKDGLTWQDSLQRAYGLTPEQLSQAYGQSIGIPLLVP
;
A
#
# COMPACT_ATOMS: atom_id res chain seq x y z
N ASP A 1 4.20 17.20 -7.39
CA ASP A 1 3.01 16.43 -6.97
C ASP A 1 3.35 15.82 -5.62
N LYS A 2 2.52 16.07 -4.61
CA LYS A 2 2.82 15.79 -3.20
C LYS A 2 3.03 14.30 -2.93
N MET A 3 2.31 13.42 -3.63
CA MET A 3 2.53 11.98 -3.52
C MET A 3 3.93 11.61 -4.03
N ASN A 4 4.27 12.03 -5.26
CA ASN A 4 5.61 11.79 -5.82
C ASN A 4 6.74 12.36 -4.95
N GLU A 5 6.55 13.52 -4.32
CA GLU A 5 7.53 14.12 -3.41
C GLU A 5 7.69 13.33 -2.10
N LEU A 6 6.59 12.91 -1.49
CA LEU A 6 6.61 12.15 -0.24
C LEU A 6 7.13 10.72 -0.44
N LEU A 7 6.68 10.02 -1.48
CA LEU A 7 7.21 8.71 -1.86
C LEU A 7 8.68 8.83 -2.29
N GLY A 8 9.01 9.85 -3.09
CA GLY A 8 10.37 10.15 -3.48
C GLY A 8 11.27 10.34 -2.26
N LYS A 9 10.85 11.10 -1.24
CA LYS A 9 11.60 11.27 0.01
C LYS A 9 11.71 9.97 0.81
N ALA A 10 10.62 9.21 0.95
CA ALA A 10 10.60 7.97 1.72
C ALA A 10 11.48 6.87 1.08
N PHE A 11 11.59 6.84 -0.24
CA PHE A 11 12.38 5.87 -0.99
C PHE A 11 13.75 6.42 -1.44
N GLY A 12 13.96 7.73 -1.32
CA GLY A 12 15.24 8.41 -1.55
C GLY A 12 15.54 8.84 -2.99
N PHE A 13 14.53 9.18 -3.78
CA PHE A 13 14.70 9.91 -5.03
C PHE A 13 14.87 11.42 -4.81
N PRO A 14 15.64 12.11 -5.68
CA PRO A 14 15.61 13.55 -5.77
C PRO A 14 14.18 14.03 -6.12
N PRO A 15 13.71 15.15 -5.55
CA PRO A 15 12.47 15.77 -5.97
C PRO A 15 12.44 16.01 -7.49
N GLY A 16 11.30 15.75 -8.13
CA GLY A 16 11.10 16.00 -9.57
C GLY A 16 11.58 14.89 -10.52
N HIS A 17 12.10 13.77 -10.01
CA HIS A 17 12.44 12.63 -10.86
C HIS A 17 11.16 11.98 -11.45
N ASN A 18 11.09 11.86 -12.78
CA ASN A 18 9.98 11.18 -13.44
C ASN A 18 10.20 9.66 -13.40
N ILE A 19 9.41 8.97 -12.59
CA ILE A 19 9.44 7.51 -12.48
C ILE A 19 8.63 6.79 -13.57
N TRP A 20 7.74 7.52 -14.25
CA TRP A 20 6.80 6.94 -15.21
C TRP A 20 7.47 6.72 -16.57
N ARG A 21 7.07 5.64 -17.26
CA ARG A 21 7.43 5.45 -18.67
C ARG A 21 6.54 6.37 -19.51
N GLY A 22 6.93 7.63 -19.63
CA GLY A 22 6.10 8.69 -20.19
C GLY A 22 5.15 9.26 -19.13
N LYS A 23 3.96 8.68 -18.98
CA LYS A 23 2.90 9.14 -18.06
C LYS A 23 2.23 7.97 -17.36
N ALA A 24 1.75 8.17 -16.13
CA ALA A 24 0.67 7.37 -15.57
C ALA A 24 -0.66 7.91 -16.10
N VAL A 25 -1.52 7.05 -16.63
CA VAL A 25 -2.86 7.43 -17.10
C VAL A 25 -3.85 7.22 -15.97
N ILE A 26 -4.64 8.24 -15.64
CA ILE A 26 -5.73 8.13 -14.67
C ILE A 26 -7.04 8.32 -15.42
N VAL A 27 -7.93 7.34 -15.32
CA VAL A 27 -9.28 7.36 -15.88
C VAL A 27 -10.28 7.43 -14.74
N ALA A 28 -10.81 8.63 -14.50
CA ALA A 28 -11.76 8.90 -13.42
C ALA A 28 -13.20 8.93 -13.97
N PHE A 29 -14.01 7.96 -13.57
CA PHE A 29 -15.40 7.82 -13.98
C PHE A 29 -16.34 8.57 -13.04
N THR A 30 -17.42 9.12 -13.59
CA THR A 30 -18.48 9.81 -12.83
C THR A 30 -19.54 8.87 -12.29
N THR A 31 -19.62 7.63 -12.79
CA THR A 31 -20.55 6.59 -12.35
C THR A 31 -19.82 5.26 -12.19
N GLU A 32 -20.29 4.44 -11.24
CA GLU A 32 -19.76 3.09 -11.02
C GLU A 32 -19.95 2.21 -12.27
N ALA A 33 -21.11 2.32 -12.92
CA ALA A 33 -21.41 1.54 -14.12
C ALA A 33 -20.39 1.76 -15.26
N ALA A 34 -19.95 3.01 -15.49
CA ALA A 34 -18.96 3.30 -16.52
C ALA A 34 -17.56 2.78 -16.16
N PHE A 35 -17.20 2.83 -14.86
CA PHE A 35 -15.97 2.20 -14.35
C PHE A 35 -15.99 0.69 -14.58
N LEU A 36 -17.06 0.01 -14.17
CA LEU A 36 -17.21 -1.44 -14.34
C LEU A 36 -17.25 -1.84 -15.82
N GLU A 37 -17.88 -1.03 -16.69
CA GLU A 37 -17.86 -1.27 -18.14
C GLU A 37 -16.44 -1.18 -18.71
N PHE A 38 -15.66 -0.19 -18.28
CA PHE A 38 -14.27 -0.05 -18.68
C PHE A 38 -13.42 -1.24 -18.21
N GLU A 39 -13.54 -1.62 -16.95
CA GLU A 39 -12.81 -2.77 -16.38
C GLU A 39 -13.13 -4.08 -17.11
N ARG A 40 -14.41 -4.31 -17.40
CA ARG A 40 -14.85 -5.47 -18.17
C ARG A 40 -14.31 -5.45 -19.60
N LYS A 41 -14.29 -4.28 -20.24
CA LYS A 41 -13.93 -4.14 -21.66
C LYS A 41 -12.43 -4.24 -21.92
N PHE A 42 -11.61 -3.70 -21.02
CA PHE A 42 -10.16 -3.56 -21.24
C PHE A 42 -9.30 -4.51 -20.40
N TYR A 43 -9.84 -5.08 -19.32
CA TYR A 43 -9.10 -5.95 -18.40
C TYR A 43 -9.79 -7.29 -18.12
N ASP A 44 -10.88 -7.60 -18.83
CA ASP A 44 -11.68 -8.83 -18.66
C ASP A 44 -12.10 -9.08 -17.21
N ARG A 45 -12.20 -8.02 -16.39
CA ARG A 45 -12.60 -8.13 -14.99
C ARG A 45 -14.10 -8.18 -14.86
N ILE A 46 -14.61 -9.25 -14.24
CA ILE A 46 -16.01 -9.39 -13.87
C ILE A 46 -16.14 -8.98 -12.40
N GLU A 47 -16.12 -7.67 -12.16
CA GLU A 47 -16.22 -7.14 -10.81
C GLU A 47 -17.66 -7.05 -10.33
N VAL A 48 -17.86 -7.31 -9.04
CA VAL A 48 -19.16 -7.14 -8.39
C VAL A 48 -19.30 -5.66 -8.00
N PRO A 49 -20.43 -4.99 -8.30
CA PRO A 49 -20.68 -3.63 -7.83
C PRO A 49 -20.44 -3.50 -6.31
N GLY A 50 -19.80 -2.40 -5.92
CA GLY A 50 -19.43 -2.09 -4.53
C GLY A 50 -18.18 -2.79 -4.02
N LYS A 51 -17.54 -3.66 -4.82
CA LYS A 51 -16.34 -4.40 -4.38
C LYS A 51 -15.07 -3.54 -4.43
N TYR A 52 -14.89 -2.79 -5.52
CA TYR A 52 -13.74 -1.91 -5.73
C TYR A 52 -14.21 -0.58 -6.29
N MET A 53 -13.58 0.51 -5.83
CA MET A 53 -13.81 1.85 -6.38
C MET A 53 -12.66 2.32 -7.27
N GLY A 54 -11.52 1.62 -7.24
CA GLY A 54 -10.34 1.94 -8.03
C GLY A 54 -9.45 0.71 -8.18
N LEU A 55 -8.65 0.73 -9.24
CA LEU A 55 -7.68 -0.31 -9.58
C LEU A 55 -6.45 0.30 -10.25
N ALA A 56 -5.29 -0.25 -9.91
CA ALA A 56 -4.03 0.02 -10.57
C ALA A 56 -3.62 -1.13 -11.50
N HIS A 57 -3.59 -0.84 -12.80
CA HIS A 57 -3.14 -1.77 -13.83
C HIS A 57 -1.68 -1.52 -14.18
N CYS A 58 -0.82 -2.45 -13.76
CA CYS A 58 0.63 -2.39 -13.94
C CYS A 58 1.07 -3.39 -15.00
N HIS A 59 1.48 -2.90 -16.16
CA HIS A 59 1.87 -3.75 -17.29
C HIS A 59 3.37 -4.09 -17.26
N GLY A 60 3.74 -5.23 -17.86
CA GLY A 60 5.13 -5.70 -17.92
C GLY A 60 6.06 -4.79 -18.74
N ASP A 61 5.50 -3.96 -19.61
CA ASP A 61 6.23 -2.94 -20.36
C ASP A 61 6.38 -1.61 -19.56
N GLY A 62 5.91 -1.57 -18.31
CA GLY A 62 5.99 -0.39 -17.45
C GLY A 62 4.93 0.68 -17.73
N ILE A 63 3.91 0.39 -18.54
CA ILE A 63 2.71 1.23 -18.59
C ILE A 63 1.93 1.06 -17.28
N VAL A 64 1.40 2.17 -16.77
CA VAL A 64 0.52 2.22 -15.60
C VAL A 64 -0.76 2.95 -15.96
N ILE A 65 -1.89 2.28 -15.75
CA ILE A 65 -3.23 2.84 -15.92
C ILE A 65 -3.97 2.66 -14.60
N VAL A 66 -4.44 3.76 -14.02
CA VAL A 66 -5.33 3.75 -12.86
C VAL A 66 -6.73 4.06 -13.36
N SER A 67 -7.68 3.20 -13.01
CA SER A 67 -9.10 3.42 -13.26
C SER A 67 -9.83 3.53 -11.94
N CYS A 68 -10.77 4.45 -11.83
CA CYS A 68 -11.49 4.66 -10.58
C CYS A 68 -12.83 5.35 -10.80
N TYR A 69 -13.80 5.03 -9.96
CA TYR A 69 -15.07 5.74 -9.86
C TYR A 69 -15.02 6.77 -8.72
N ARG A 70 -15.41 8.01 -9.02
CA ARG A 70 -15.25 9.14 -8.10
C ARG A 70 -16.08 9.07 -6.81
N GLY A 71 -17.18 8.31 -6.79
CA GLY A 71 -18.13 8.33 -5.67
C GLY A 71 -18.66 9.75 -5.36
N ASP A 72 -19.14 9.93 -4.12
CA ASP A 72 -19.74 11.19 -3.68
C ASP A 72 -18.86 12.00 -2.70
N ASP A 73 -17.87 11.37 -2.07
CA ASP A 73 -16.94 12.03 -1.15
C ASP A 73 -15.62 12.39 -1.86
N PRO A 74 -15.33 13.68 -2.11
CA PRO A 74 -14.10 14.10 -2.78
C PRO A 74 -12.84 13.82 -1.97
N ASN A 75 -12.91 13.77 -0.64
CA ASN A 75 -11.76 13.43 0.19
C ASN A 75 -11.45 11.93 0.10
N PHE A 76 -12.49 11.10 0.15
CA PHE A 76 -12.34 9.67 -0.09
C PHE A 76 -11.79 9.40 -1.49
N PHE A 77 -12.31 10.07 -2.51
CA PHE A 77 -11.81 9.95 -3.87
C PHE A 77 -10.34 10.35 -4.01
N GLY A 78 -9.95 11.46 -3.40
CA GLY A 78 -8.54 11.88 -3.36
C GLY A 78 -7.66 10.82 -2.69
N SER A 79 -8.11 10.24 -1.58
CA SER A 79 -7.39 9.17 -0.87
C SER A 79 -7.25 7.92 -1.74
N LEU A 80 -8.33 7.51 -2.41
CA LEU A 80 -8.35 6.38 -3.33
C LEU A 80 -7.39 6.58 -4.51
N LEU A 81 -7.41 7.76 -5.13
CA LEU A 81 -6.49 8.10 -6.23
C LEU A 81 -5.03 7.94 -5.81
N VAL A 82 -4.69 8.42 -4.61
CA VAL A 82 -3.32 8.29 -4.07
C VAL A 82 -2.98 6.83 -3.80
N HIS A 83 -3.91 6.07 -3.21
CA HIS A 83 -3.74 4.64 -2.93
C HIS A 83 -3.43 3.87 -4.23
N GLU A 84 -4.31 3.95 -5.23
CA GLU A 84 -4.15 3.23 -6.49
C GLU A 84 -2.89 3.66 -7.26
N THR A 85 -2.63 4.98 -7.32
CA THR A 85 -1.44 5.48 -8.02
C THR A 85 -0.13 5.03 -7.34
N SER A 86 -0.16 4.77 -6.03
CA SER A 86 1.01 4.29 -5.29
C SER A 86 1.43 2.88 -5.69
N HIS A 87 0.50 1.99 -6.04
CA HIS A 87 0.84 0.70 -6.63
C HIS A 87 1.63 0.85 -7.93
N GLY A 88 1.16 1.75 -8.80
CA GLY A 88 1.86 2.12 -10.02
C GLY A 88 3.26 2.68 -9.75
N TYR A 89 3.38 3.55 -8.75
CA TYR A 89 4.66 4.13 -8.35
C TYR A 89 5.64 3.02 -7.92
N MET A 90 5.21 2.13 -7.04
CA MET A 90 6.02 1.02 -6.52
C MET A 90 6.38 -0.02 -7.58
N HIS A 91 5.50 -0.26 -8.56
CA HIS A 91 5.79 -1.09 -9.74
C HIS A 91 6.91 -0.49 -10.59
N ARG A 92 6.92 0.83 -10.74
CA ARG A 92 7.91 1.54 -11.58
C ARG A 92 9.22 1.86 -10.89
N TYR A 93 9.17 1.97 -9.57
CA TYR A 93 10.31 2.29 -8.75
C TYR A 93 11.39 1.21 -8.89
N ARG A 94 12.57 1.57 -9.43
CA ARG A 94 13.82 0.78 -9.47
C ARG A 94 13.79 -0.53 -10.28
N SER A 95 12.78 -1.40 -10.12
CA SER A 95 12.63 -2.67 -10.84
C SER A 95 11.17 -3.14 -10.83
N THR A 96 10.86 -4.24 -11.53
CA THR A 96 9.54 -4.92 -11.48
C THR A 96 9.50 -6.05 -10.45
N ALA A 97 10.42 -6.08 -9.47
CA ALA A 97 10.41 -7.10 -8.43
C ALA A 97 9.08 -7.08 -7.65
N HIS A 98 8.56 -8.29 -7.36
CA HIS A 98 7.31 -8.49 -6.63
C HIS A 98 7.41 -7.93 -5.20
N ILE A 99 6.39 -7.20 -4.79
CA ILE A 99 6.26 -6.63 -3.45
C ILE A 99 5.15 -7.42 -2.75
N PRO A 100 5.39 -7.95 -1.54
CA PRO A 100 4.37 -8.71 -0.81
C PRO A 100 3.17 -7.83 -0.49
N SER A 101 1.97 -8.42 -0.48
CA SER A 101 0.70 -7.69 -0.33
C SER A 101 0.69 -6.75 0.87
N TRP A 102 1.13 -7.19 2.06
CA TRP A 102 1.17 -6.33 3.25
C TRP A 102 2.05 -5.08 3.10
N VAL A 103 3.16 -5.15 2.36
CA VAL A 103 4.02 -3.98 2.10
C VAL A 103 3.36 -3.08 1.04
N ASN A 104 2.85 -3.68 -0.03
CA ASN A 104 2.21 -2.95 -1.13
C ASN A 104 0.98 -2.17 -0.65
N GLU A 105 0.02 -2.85 -0.03
CA GLU A 105 -1.19 -2.24 0.53
C GLU A 105 -0.86 -1.30 1.70
N GLY A 106 0.08 -1.69 2.56
CA GLY A 106 0.48 -0.88 3.72
C GLY A 106 1.09 0.46 3.33
N ILE A 107 1.94 0.50 2.30
CA ILE A 107 2.50 1.74 1.76
C ILE A 107 1.41 2.58 1.12
N ALA A 108 0.54 1.98 0.30
CA ALA A 108 -0.53 2.67 -0.41
C ALA A 108 -1.51 3.37 0.56
N ASP A 109 -1.92 2.69 1.64
CA ASP A 109 -2.76 3.28 2.68
C ASP A 109 -2.01 4.34 3.50
N TRP A 110 -0.75 4.08 3.87
CA TRP A 110 0.06 5.03 4.64
C TRP A 110 0.25 6.36 3.91
N ILE A 111 0.59 6.32 2.62
CA ILE A 111 0.82 7.54 1.84
C ILE A 111 -0.48 8.30 1.57
N ALA A 112 -1.59 7.60 1.31
CA ALA A 112 -2.91 8.21 1.15
C ALA A 112 -3.29 9.05 2.37
N MET A 113 -3.05 8.53 3.58
CA MET A 113 -3.26 9.26 4.84
C MET A 113 -2.43 10.55 4.95
N LEU A 114 -1.20 10.57 4.42
CA LEU A 114 -0.31 11.75 4.48
C LEU A 114 -0.63 12.80 3.42
N VAL A 115 -1.01 12.34 2.22
CA VAL A 115 -1.32 13.24 1.09
C VAL A 115 -2.69 13.88 1.31
N VAL A 116 -3.68 13.10 1.77
CA VAL A 116 -5.07 13.51 1.94
C VAL A 116 -5.49 13.41 3.42
N PRO A 117 -4.94 14.25 4.31
CA PRO A 117 -5.16 14.14 5.76
C PRO A 117 -6.60 14.44 6.20
N THR A 118 -7.42 15.01 5.32
CA THR A 118 -8.86 15.24 5.53
C THR A 118 -9.66 13.94 5.47
N CYS A 119 -9.22 12.95 4.68
CA CYS A 119 -9.80 11.62 4.70
C CYS A 119 -9.30 10.86 5.94
N LYS A 120 -10.23 10.27 6.70
CA LYS A 120 -9.92 9.53 7.94
C LYS A 120 -9.96 8.02 7.79
N GLU A 121 -10.14 7.52 6.57
CA GLU A 121 -10.37 6.11 6.29
C GLU A 121 -9.22 5.23 6.78
N THR A 122 -7.97 5.56 6.42
CA THR A 122 -6.81 4.80 6.88
C THR A 122 -6.69 4.81 8.40
N GLN A 123 -6.86 5.96 9.06
CA GLN A 123 -6.82 6.01 10.54
C GLN A 123 -7.94 5.17 11.17
N THR A 124 -9.13 5.15 10.56
CA THR A 124 -10.24 4.31 11.00
C THR A 124 -9.89 2.83 10.85
N ARG A 125 -9.34 2.41 9.70
CA ARG A 125 -8.87 1.03 9.48
C ARG A 125 -7.80 0.62 10.49
N GLN A 126 -6.81 1.48 10.76
CA GLN A 126 -5.78 1.23 11.77
C GLN A 126 -6.37 1.01 13.17
N LYS A 127 -7.38 1.82 13.56
CA LYS A 127 -8.10 1.66 14.83
C LYS A 127 -8.88 0.36 14.88
N LEU A 128 -9.62 0.03 13.82
CA LEU A 128 -10.41 -1.20 13.73
C LEU A 128 -9.51 -2.44 13.77
N ALA A 129 -8.41 -2.43 13.02
CA ALA A 129 -7.39 -3.48 13.07
C ALA A 129 -6.85 -3.64 14.50
N THR A 130 -6.51 -2.54 15.18
CA THR A 130 -6.05 -2.60 16.59
C THR A 130 -7.09 -3.24 17.51
N LEU A 131 -8.38 -2.90 17.36
CA LEU A 131 -9.45 -3.50 18.15
C LEU A 131 -9.56 -5.00 17.90
N GLN A 132 -9.48 -5.44 16.64
CA GLN A 132 -9.51 -6.85 16.27
C GLN A 132 -8.28 -7.59 16.82
N LEU A 133 -7.09 -7.03 16.67
CA LEU A 133 -5.84 -7.61 17.19
C LEU A 133 -5.86 -7.75 18.71
N ARG A 134 -6.50 -6.84 19.45
CA ARG A 134 -6.66 -6.97 20.91
C ARG A 134 -7.50 -8.18 21.30
N GLN A 135 -8.46 -8.57 20.47
CA GLN A 135 -9.32 -9.72 20.69
C GLN A 135 -8.63 -11.02 20.27
N THR A 136 -8.00 -11.04 19.10
CA THR A 136 -7.47 -12.26 18.47
C THR A 136 -6.01 -12.56 18.86
N ARG A 137 -5.22 -11.51 19.15
CA ARG A 137 -3.76 -11.57 19.40
C ARG A 137 -2.96 -12.22 18.26
N THR A 138 -3.48 -12.16 17.04
CA THR A 138 -2.80 -12.62 15.81
C THR A 138 -3.13 -11.67 14.66
N LEU A 139 -2.17 -11.46 13.75
CA LEU A 139 -2.39 -10.77 12.47
C LEU A 139 -3.37 -11.53 11.57
N GLY A 140 -3.67 -12.79 11.88
CA GLY A 140 -4.71 -13.60 11.26
C GLY A 140 -4.30 -14.16 9.89
N GLY A 141 -4.90 -15.30 9.54
CA GLY A 141 -4.71 -15.95 8.25
C GLY A 141 -3.24 -16.19 7.91
N GLN A 142 -2.85 -15.84 6.69
CA GLN A 142 -1.48 -15.86 6.20
C GLN A 142 -1.00 -14.42 5.92
N PHE A 143 -1.15 -13.49 6.87
CA PHE A 143 -0.91 -12.05 6.67
C PHE A 143 0.36 -11.73 5.85
N PHE A 144 1.46 -12.43 6.14
CA PHE A 144 2.74 -12.22 5.46
C PHE A 144 2.95 -13.01 4.15
N GLN A 145 2.14 -14.05 3.90
CA GLN A 145 2.29 -14.95 2.74
C GLN A 145 1.12 -14.90 1.76
N ALA A 146 0.00 -14.30 2.14
CA ALA A 146 -1.19 -14.21 1.31
C ALA A 146 -0.90 -13.36 0.06
N GLU A 147 -1.40 -13.82 -1.09
CA GLU A 147 -1.37 -13.03 -2.33
C GLU A 147 -2.16 -11.73 -2.17
N ASN A 148 -3.25 -11.77 -1.39
CA ASN A 148 -4.06 -10.61 -1.02
C ASN A 148 -4.37 -10.70 0.48
N ILE A 149 -4.02 -9.65 1.22
CA ILE A 149 -4.44 -9.53 2.62
C ILE A 149 -5.95 -9.26 2.71
N GLU A 150 -6.57 -9.65 3.82
CA GLU A 150 -7.98 -9.40 4.08
C GLU A 150 -8.23 -7.90 4.33
N ASN A 151 -9.44 -7.41 4.02
CA ASN A 151 -9.77 -5.99 4.13
C ASN A 151 -9.44 -5.36 5.51
N TRP A 152 -9.63 -6.09 6.60
CA TRP A 152 -9.32 -5.58 7.94
C TRP A 152 -7.81 -5.48 8.22
N GLN A 153 -7.00 -6.27 7.51
CA GLN A 153 -5.54 -6.33 7.67
C GLN A 153 -4.83 -5.10 7.07
N TYR A 154 -5.48 -4.35 6.19
CA TYR A 154 -4.95 -3.08 5.63
C TYR A 154 -4.59 -2.07 6.73
N GLY A 155 -5.41 -2.01 7.78
CA GLY A 155 -5.13 -1.20 8.95
C GLY A 155 -3.86 -1.64 9.70
N ALA A 156 -3.63 -2.94 9.85
CA ALA A 156 -2.41 -3.45 10.47
C ALA A 156 -1.19 -3.19 9.58
N ALA A 157 -1.30 -3.48 8.28
CA ALA A 157 -0.24 -3.26 7.29
C ALA A 157 0.23 -1.79 7.26
N SER A 158 -0.69 -0.83 7.14
CA SER A 158 -0.33 0.59 7.13
C SER A 158 0.28 1.07 8.45
N ALA A 159 -0.20 0.56 9.59
CA ALA A 159 0.38 0.88 10.90
C ALA A 159 1.81 0.30 11.07
N MET A 160 2.06 -0.89 10.55
CA MET A 160 3.39 -1.51 10.54
C MET A 160 4.37 -0.73 9.65
N ILE A 161 3.95 -0.33 8.44
CA ILE A 161 4.76 0.54 7.58
C ILE A 161 5.07 1.87 8.27
N GLN A 162 4.08 2.49 8.90
CA GLN A 162 4.28 3.71 9.68
C GLN A 162 5.27 3.52 10.84
N LEU A 163 5.20 2.38 11.55
CA LEU A 163 6.13 2.03 12.62
C LEU A 163 7.57 1.92 12.08
N MET A 164 7.77 1.19 11.00
CA MET A 164 9.09 0.98 10.38
C MET A 164 9.71 2.31 9.92
N ILE A 165 8.92 3.15 9.24
CA ILE A 165 9.36 4.48 8.78
C ILE A 165 9.69 5.38 9.98
N LYS A 166 8.85 5.37 11.02
CA LYS A 166 9.08 6.16 12.24
C LYS A 166 10.33 5.71 12.99
N ALA A 167 10.63 4.41 13.01
CA ALA A 167 11.81 3.86 13.64
C ALA A 167 13.10 4.33 12.93
N SER A 168 13.14 4.26 11.59
CA SER A 168 14.19 4.87 10.79
C SER A 168 13.80 4.96 9.31
N PRO A 169 13.68 6.17 8.74
CA PRO A 169 13.44 6.35 7.31
C PRO A 169 14.56 5.75 6.43
N GLU A 170 15.81 5.83 6.88
CA GLU A 170 16.95 5.28 6.13
C GLU A 170 16.92 3.75 6.10
N GLN A 171 16.56 3.10 7.21
CA GLN A 171 16.39 1.64 7.20
C GLN A 171 15.17 1.23 6.38
N PHE A 172 14.10 2.01 6.38
CA PHE A 172 12.94 1.73 5.53
C PHE A 172 13.31 1.79 4.05
N LYS A 173 14.11 2.79 3.68
CA LYS A 173 14.67 2.91 2.34
C LYS A 173 15.55 1.71 1.98
N LEU A 174 16.41 1.23 2.88
CA LEU A 174 17.21 0.02 2.65
C LEU A 174 16.32 -1.23 2.50
N PHE A 175 15.30 -1.38 3.33
CA PHE A 175 14.33 -2.47 3.28
C PHE A 175 13.59 -2.51 1.94
N PHE A 176 13.02 -1.37 1.52
CA PHE A 176 12.28 -1.33 0.27
C PHE A 176 13.20 -1.52 -0.93
N ASN A 177 14.38 -0.88 -0.94
CA ASN A 177 15.34 -1.07 -2.02
C ASN A 177 15.84 -2.51 -2.13
N GLY A 178 16.05 -3.21 -1.02
CA GLY A 178 16.45 -4.62 -1.04
C GLY A 178 15.41 -5.52 -1.72
N ILE A 179 14.11 -5.30 -1.47
CA ILE A 179 13.03 -5.99 -2.20
C ILE A 179 13.13 -5.69 -3.70
N LYS A 180 13.33 -4.42 -4.04
CA LYS A 180 13.44 -3.98 -5.43
C LYS A 180 14.73 -4.43 -6.10
N ASP A 181 15.77 -4.77 -5.34
CA ASP A 181 16.99 -5.41 -5.83
C ASP A 181 16.86 -6.94 -5.97
N GLY A 182 15.68 -7.51 -5.67
CA GLY A 182 15.38 -8.93 -5.84
C GLY A 182 15.61 -9.78 -4.59
N LEU A 183 15.89 -9.18 -3.43
CA LEU A 183 15.88 -9.92 -2.17
C LEU A 183 14.46 -10.34 -1.82
N THR A 184 14.33 -11.44 -1.09
CA THR A 184 13.07 -11.72 -0.37
C THR A 184 12.80 -10.59 0.62
N TRP A 185 11.53 -10.29 0.91
CA TRP A 185 11.22 -9.22 1.86
C TRP A 185 11.72 -9.56 3.26
N GLN A 186 11.81 -10.83 3.63
CA GLN A 186 12.38 -11.29 4.89
C GLN A 186 13.88 -11.01 4.97
N ASP A 187 14.64 -11.36 3.93
CA ASP A 187 16.08 -11.06 3.87
C ASP A 187 16.33 -9.55 3.89
N SER A 188 15.48 -8.80 3.19
CA SER A 188 15.56 -7.35 3.19
C SER A 188 15.24 -6.76 4.57
N LEU A 189 14.24 -7.29 5.28
CA LEU A 189 13.88 -6.89 6.64
C LEU A 189 15.03 -7.18 7.62
N GLN A 190 15.61 -8.38 7.54
CA GLN A 190 16.74 -8.79 8.37
C GLN A 190 17.96 -7.90 8.10
N ARG A 191 18.23 -7.57 6.83
CA ARG A 191 19.36 -6.72 6.46
C ARG A 191 19.18 -5.27 6.92
N ALA A 192 17.96 -4.72 6.78
CA ALA A 192 17.69 -3.32 7.07
C ALA A 192 17.43 -3.05 8.55
N TYR A 193 16.73 -3.94 9.25
CA TYR A 193 16.31 -3.73 10.63
C TYR A 193 16.89 -4.75 11.61
N GLY A 194 17.53 -5.83 11.14
CA GLY A 194 17.97 -6.90 12.01
C GLY A 194 16.83 -7.76 12.57
N LEU A 195 15.63 -7.69 11.97
CA LEU A 195 14.41 -8.30 12.49
C LEU A 195 13.96 -9.51 11.66
N THR A 196 13.42 -10.51 12.35
CA THR A 196 12.57 -11.55 11.75
C THR A 196 11.11 -11.07 11.62
N PRO A 197 10.26 -11.75 10.82
CA PRO A 197 8.83 -11.46 10.77
C PRO A 197 8.13 -11.49 12.14
N GLU A 198 8.49 -12.45 12.99
CA GLU A 198 7.94 -12.59 14.35
C GLU A 198 8.33 -11.39 15.21
N GLN A 199 9.58 -10.94 15.11
CA GLN A 199 10.06 -9.77 15.86
C GLN A 199 9.40 -8.48 15.36
N LEU A 200 9.12 -8.37 14.06
CA LEU A 200 8.35 -7.24 13.52
C LEU A 200 6.90 -7.25 14.06
N SER A 201 6.24 -8.41 14.07
CA SER A 201 4.90 -8.55 14.67
C SER A 201 4.90 -8.21 16.15
N GLN A 202 5.91 -8.64 16.91
CA GLN A 202 6.05 -8.30 18.32
C GLN A 202 6.31 -6.82 18.55
N ALA A 203 7.17 -6.19 17.74
CA ALA A 203 7.44 -4.75 17.82
C ALA A 203 6.17 -3.93 17.52
N TYR A 204 5.40 -4.33 16.51
CA TYR A 204 4.09 -3.73 16.23
C TYR A 204 3.12 -3.96 17.38
N GLY A 205 3.01 -5.19 17.86
CA GLY A 205 2.20 -5.57 19.00
C GLY A 205 2.51 -4.72 20.25
N GLN A 206 3.78 -4.58 20.61
CA GLN A 206 4.22 -3.71 21.71
C GLN A 206 3.74 -2.27 21.55
N SER A 207 3.80 -1.72 20.32
CA SER A 207 3.36 -0.35 20.05
C SER A 207 1.86 -0.11 20.29
N ILE A 208 1.04 -1.17 20.28
CA ILE A 208 -0.42 -1.12 20.48
C ILE A 208 -0.90 -1.81 21.79
N GLY A 209 0.04 -2.25 22.63
CA GLY A 209 -0.23 -2.89 23.93
C GLY A 209 -0.50 -4.40 23.87
N ILE A 210 -0.01 -5.09 22.84
CA ILE A 210 -0.14 -6.53 22.60
C ILE A 210 1.26 -7.14 22.35
N PRO A 211 2.14 -7.25 23.37
CA PRO A 211 3.56 -7.56 23.16
C PRO A 211 3.86 -8.95 22.58
N LEU A 212 2.90 -9.88 22.64
CA LEU A 212 3.00 -11.24 22.10
C LEU A 212 2.11 -11.43 20.88
N LEU A 213 2.06 -10.42 20.00
CA LEU A 213 1.27 -10.50 18.77
C LEU A 213 1.88 -11.56 17.85
N VAL A 214 1.06 -12.56 17.51
CA VAL A 214 1.45 -13.64 16.61
C VAL A 214 1.34 -13.14 15.15
N PRO A 215 2.34 -13.44 14.29
CA PRO A 215 2.26 -13.13 12.87
C PRO A 215 1.09 -13.81 12.14
#